data_AF-A0A965FHA1-F1
#
_entry.id   AF-A0A965FHA1-F1
#
_cell.length_a   1.000
_cell.length_b   1.000
_cell.length_c   1.000
_cell.angle_alpha   90.00
_cell.angle_beta   90.00
_cell.angle_gamma   90.00
#
_symmetry.space_group_name_H-M   'P 1'
#
loop_
_entity.id
_entity.type
_entity.pdbx_description
1 polymer ?
#
loop_
_entity_poly.entity_id
_entity_poly.type
_entity_poly.pdbx_seq_one_letter_code
_entity_poly.pdbx_strand_id
1 'polypeptide(L)'
;AGARAALRRVTRDLAIPPLVPVPEDHVLNRAFYLLNELPGRFVGGQVWVARDQDRANDSVSPVILGGHDWAAAWAMDRNGQHPHATIPGGARQRVLAYRFGTNLVMYALTGNYKGDQVHVPAILERLGN
;
A
#
# COMPACT_ATOMS: atom_id res chain seq x y z
N ALA A 1 9.65 21.11 -10.07
CA ALA A 1 8.36 21.78 -10.34
C ALA A 1 7.29 20.86 -10.95
N GLY A 2 7.63 19.97 -11.91
CA GLY A 2 6.64 19.15 -12.63
C GLY A 2 5.85 18.11 -11.81
N ALA A 3 6.49 17.37 -10.90
CA ALA A 3 5.82 16.29 -10.14
C ALA A 3 4.65 16.78 -9.28
N ARG A 4 4.78 17.93 -8.60
CA ARG A 4 3.71 18.54 -7.81
C ARG A 4 2.52 18.98 -8.67
N ALA A 5 2.80 19.54 -9.85
CA ALA A 5 1.76 19.93 -10.80
C ALA A 5 1.05 18.70 -11.39
N ALA A 6 1.79 17.63 -11.69
CA ALA A 6 1.24 16.37 -12.14
C ALA A 6 0.34 15.73 -11.08
N LEU A 7 0.79 15.67 -9.82
CA LEU A 7 -0.01 15.16 -8.70
C LEU A 7 -1.32 15.95 -8.57
N ARG A 8 -1.24 17.28 -8.50
CA ARG A 8 -2.44 18.15 -8.45
C ARG A 8 -3.40 17.93 -9.61
N ARG A 9 -2.87 17.62 -10.80
CA ARG A 9 -3.69 17.35 -11.99
C ARG A 9 -4.41 16.02 -11.87
N VAL A 10 -3.73 14.95 -11.44
CA VAL A 10 -4.34 13.61 -11.32
C VAL A 10 -5.27 13.49 -10.12
N THR A 11 -5.13 14.35 -9.11
CA THR A 11 -5.98 14.35 -7.91
C THR A 11 -7.09 15.41 -7.92
N ARG A 12 -7.24 16.19 -9.00
CA ARG A 12 -8.13 17.37 -9.02
C ARG A 12 -9.58 17.01 -8.66
N ASP A 13 -10.07 15.90 -9.19
CA ASP A 13 -11.47 15.49 -9.05
C ASP A 13 -11.64 14.35 -8.05
N LEU A 14 -10.59 14.04 -7.27
CA LEU A 14 -10.63 13.02 -6.22
C LEU A 14 -10.89 13.68 -4.86
N ALA A 15 -11.92 13.20 -4.15
CA ALA A 15 -12.11 13.51 -2.75
C ALA A 15 -11.05 12.76 -1.92
N ILE A 16 -9.89 13.38 -1.71
CA ILE A 16 -8.81 12.78 -0.92
C ILE A 16 -9.04 13.09 0.58
N PRO A 17 -9.25 12.07 1.43
CA PRO A 17 -9.40 12.27 2.86
C PRO A 17 -8.10 12.74 3.52
N PRO A 18 -8.13 13.20 4.78
CA PRO A 18 -6.91 13.48 5.54
C PRO A 18 -5.97 12.27 5.51
N LEU A 19 -4.69 12.49 5.21
CA LEU A 19 -3.70 11.43 5.08
C LEU A 19 -2.82 11.31 6.34
N VAL A 20 -2.32 10.11 6.58
CA VAL A 20 -1.29 9.82 7.59
C VAL A 20 -0.18 8.95 6.96
N PRO A 21 1.06 9.04 7.47
CA PRO A 21 2.09 8.05 7.18
C PRO A 21 1.56 6.64 7.45
N VAL A 22 1.86 5.66 6.59
CA VAL A 22 1.54 4.25 6.84
C VAL A 22 2.19 3.83 8.18
N PRO A 23 1.40 3.44 9.19
CA PRO A 23 1.92 2.90 10.44
C PRO A 23 2.72 1.61 10.23
N GLU A 24 3.65 1.30 11.13
CA GLU A 24 4.46 0.07 11.04
C GLU A 24 3.59 -1.20 11.07
N ASP A 25 2.55 -1.20 11.90
CA ASP A 25 1.61 -2.29 12.08
C ASP A 25 0.45 -2.30 11.07
N HIS A 26 0.47 -1.42 10.06
CA HIS A 26 -0.59 -1.32 9.07
C HIS A 26 -0.77 -2.62 8.27
N VAL A 27 -2.01 -2.97 7.95
CA VAL A 27 -2.36 -4.23 7.26
C VAL A 27 -1.64 -4.38 5.92
N LEU A 28 -1.43 -3.29 5.18
CA LEU A 28 -0.63 -3.26 3.94
C LEU A 28 0.75 -3.91 4.08
N ASN A 29 1.38 -3.84 5.25
CA ASN A 29 2.71 -4.42 5.50
C ASN A 29 2.65 -5.95 5.72
N ARG A 30 1.45 -6.50 5.94
CA ARG A 30 1.24 -7.90 6.37
C ARG A 30 0.03 -8.59 5.73
N ALA A 31 -0.54 -8.03 4.67
CA ALA A 31 -1.73 -8.57 4.01
C ALA A 31 -1.47 -9.97 3.44
N PHE A 32 -0.34 -10.20 2.78
CA PHE A 32 0.10 -11.52 2.31
C PHE A 32 1.55 -11.82 2.75
N TYR A 33 2.49 -10.99 2.30
CA TYR A 33 3.88 -10.99 2.74
C TYR A 33 4.07 -10.06 3.93
N LEU A 34 5.05 -10.38 4.79
CA LEU A 34 5.55 -9.47 5.82
C LEU A 34 6.64 -8.58 5.21
N LEU A 35 6.40 -7.27 5.21
CA LEU A 35 7.26 -6.26 4.62
C LEU A 35 7.49 -5.11 5.59
N ASN A 36 8.75 -4.75 5.81
CA ASN A 36 9.11 -3.58 6.63
C ASN A 36 9.13 -2.28 5.81
N GLU A 37 9.18 -2.41 4.49
CA GLU A 37 9.23 -1.30 3.54
C GLU A 37 8.34 -1.63 2.33
N LEU A 38 7.89 -0.60 1.61
CA LEU A 38 7.03 -0.72 0.44
C LEU A 38 7.75 -0.22 -0.83
N PRO A 39 8.91 -0.81 -1.19
CA PRO A 39 9.74 -0.30 -2.27
C PRO A 39 9.05 -0.47 -3.63
N GLY A 40 9.40 0.39 -4.57
CA GLY A 40 9.03 0.27 -5.98
C GLY A 40 10.28 0.34 -6.85
N ARG A 41 10.19 1.11 -7.93
CA ARG A 41 11.36 1.46 -8.73
C ARG A 41 12.36 2.27 -7.90
N PHE A 42 11.87 3.12 -7.00
CA PHE A 42 12.69 3.81 -6.02
C PHE A 42 12.48 3.20 -4.63
N VAL A 43 13.51 3.33 -3.77
CA VAL A 43 13.43 3.01 -2.34
C VAL A 43 13.37 4.28 -1.51
N GLY A 44 12.90 4.14 -0.28
CA GLY A 44 12.79 5.23 0.67
C GLY A 44 11.69 6.24 0.32
N GLY A 45 11.48 7.16 1.25
CA GLY A 45 10.36 8.10 1.18
C GLY A 45 9.11 7.57 1.85
N GLN A 46 8.21 8.49 2.20
CA GLN A 46 7.02 8.18 2.97
C GLN A 46 5.90 7.65 2.07
N VAL A 47 5.26 6.56 2.51
CA VAL A 47 3.94 6.14 1.99
C VAL A 47 2.85 6.68 2.89
N TRP A 48 1.76 7.13 2.28
CA TRP A 48 0.62 7.73 2.94
C TRP A 48 -0.66 6.95 2.63
N VAL A 49 -1.49 6.80 3.65
CA VAL A 49 -2.84 6.23 3.60
C VAL A 49 -3.84 7.24 4.15
N ALA A 50 -5.12 7.02 3.86
CA ALA A 50 -6.20 7.74 4.53
C ALA A 50 -6.10 7.53 6.05
N ARG A 51 -6.35 8.59 6.81
CA ARG A 51 -6.49 8.51 8.26
C ARG A 51 -7.75 7.72 8.58
N ASP A 52 -7.62 6.81 9.54
CA ASP A 52 -8.68 5.92 9.99
C ASP A 52 -9.77 6.70 10.74
N GLN A 53 -10.65 7.37 9.99
CA GLN A 53 -11.79 8.13 10.51
C GLN A 53 -13.13 7.50 10.12
N ASP A 54 -13.16 6.73 9.03
CA ASP A 54 -14.36 6.08 8.48
C ASP A 54 -14.20 4.57 8.44
N ARG A 55 -14.84 3.87 9.39
CA ARG A 55 -14.93 2.39 9.43
C ARG A 55 -15.88 1.81 8.36
N ALA A 56 -16.43 2.64 7.47
CA ALA A 56 -17.41 2.23 6.48
C ALA A 56 -16.83 1.29 5.38
N ASN A 57 -15.50 1.27 5.21
CA ASN A 57 -14.80 0.47 4.19
C ASN A 57 -13.93 -0.64 4.79
N ASP A 58 -14.33 -1.29 5.89
CA ASP A 58 -13.53 -2.32 6.58
C ASP A 58 -12.07 -1.86 6.84
N SER A 59 -11.87 -0.57 7.11
CA SER A 59 -10.54 0.06 7.32
C SER A 59 -9.59 -0.04 6.11
N VAL A 60 -10.12 -0.23 4.89
CA VAL A 60 -9.37 -0.09 3.64
C VAL A 60 -9.21 1.38 3.28
N SER A 61 -7.97 1.79 3.08
CA SER A 61 -7.62 3.12 2.63
C SER A 61 -8.03 3.29 1.17
N PRO A 62 -8.94 4.23 0.85
CA PRO A 62 -9.37 4.47 -0.53
C PRO A 62 -8.27 5.07 -1.41
N VAL A 63 -7.20 5.61 -0.80
CA VAL A 63 -6.07 6.23 -1.49
C VAL A 63 -4.77 5.78 -0.84
N ILE A 64 -3.80 5.37 -1.64
CA ILE A 64 -2.41 5.11 -1.21
C ILE A 64 -1.49 5.97 -2.07
N LEU A 65 -0.62 6.75 -1.43
CA LEU A 65 0.25 7.71 -2.09
C LEU A 65 1.72 7.46 -1.72
N GLY A 66 2.58 7.38 -2.72
CA GLY A 66 4.02 7.21 -2.52
C GLY A 66 4.83 7.57 -3.77
N GLY A 67 6.08 7.99 -3.57
CA GLY A 67 7.01 8.38 -4.63
C GLY A 67 7.81 7.22 -5.24
N HIS A 68 7.41 5.98 -4.98
CA HIS A 68 8.21 4.78 -5.28
C HIS A 68 8.13 4.30 -6.73
N ASP A 69 7.21 4.85 -7.55
CA ASP A 69 6.99 4.45 -8.95
C ASP A 69 6.78 2.93 -9.08
N TRP A 70 5.80 2.40 -8.34
CA TRP A 70 5.47 0.98 -8.32
C TRP A 70 5.04 0.46 -9.70
N ALA A 71 4.30 1.27 -10.46
CA ALA A 71 3.85 0.91 -11.80
C ALA A 71 5.04 0.57 -12.71
N ALA A 72 6.11 1.37 -12.71
CA ALA A 72 7.31 1.06 -13.49
C ALA A 72 8.07 -0.16 -12.95
N ALA A 73 8.02 -0.40 -11.63
CA ALA A 73 8.64 -1.57 -11.01
C ALA A 73 7.95 -2.89 -11.44
N TRP A 74 6.63 -2.84 -11.59
CA TRP A 74 5.79 -3.99 -11.96
C TRP A 74 5.66 -4.20 -13.46
N ALA A 75 5.92 -3.15 -14.25
CA ALA A 75 5.82 -3.19 -15.70
C ALA A 75 6.62 -4.35 -16.31
N MET A 76 6.01 -4.99 -17.30
CA MET A 76 6.61 -5.98 -18.17
C MET A 76 6.24 -5.62 -19.61
N ASP A 77 7.19 -5.73 -20.52
CA ASP A 77 6.92 -5.59 -21.94
C ASP A 77 6.38 -6.90 -22.54
N ARG A 78 6.06 -6.88 -23.84
CA ARG A 78 5.54 -8.04 -24.57
C ARG A 78 6.50 -9.24 -24.63
N ASN A 79 7.78 -9.04 -24.34
CA ASN A 79 8.82 -10.06 -24.32
C ASN A 79 9.07 -10.59 -22.89
N GLY A 80 8.28 -10.15 -21.91
CA GLY A 80 8.45 -10.49 -20.50
C GLY A 80 9.63 -9.79 -19.83
N GLN A 81 10.21 -8.77 -20.46
CA GLN A 81 11.33 -8.02 -19.89
C GLN A 81 10.83 -6.84 -19.06
N HIS A 82 11.60 -6.45 -18.06
CA HIS A 82 11.30 -5.27 -17.25
C HIS A 82 11.85 -4.01 -17.94
N PRO A 83 10.98 -3.11 -18.45
CA PRO A 83 11.43 -1.94 -19.22
C PRO A 83 12.10 -0.86 -18.37
N HIS A 84 11.97 -0.92 -17.04
CA HIS A 84 12.50 0.08 -16.12
C HIS A 84 13.34 -0.57 -15.03
N ALA A 85 14.60 -0.15 -14.89
CA ALA A 85 15.46 -0.57 -13.78
C ALA A 85 14.98 0.00 -12.44
N THR A 86 15.07 -0.82 -11.40
CA THR A 86 14.97 -0.37 -10.00
C THR A 86 16.23 0.41 -9.61
N ILE A 87 16.10 1.35 -8.68
CA ILE A 87 17.14 2.26 -8.19
C ILE A 87 17.07 2.25 -6.65
N PRO A 88 18.19 1.97 -5.94
CA PRO A 88 19.55 1.78 -6.43
C PRO A 88 19.78 0.49 -7.22
N GLY A 89 18.82 -0.44 -7.21
CA GLY A 89 18.84 -1.64 -8.05
C GLY A 89 18.79 -2.94 -7.27
N GLY A 90 19.23 -4.01 -7.92
CA GLY A 90 19.23 -5.36 -7.36
C GLY A 90 17.92 -6.12 -7.61
N ALA A 91 18.04 -7.42 -7.91
CA ALA A 91 16.90 -8.30 -8.15
C ALA A 91 15.96 -8.35 -6.92
N ARG A 92 16.53 -8.26 -5.71
CA ARG A 92 15.76 -8.24 -4.45
C ARG A 92 14.77 -7.08 -4.39
N GLN A 93 15.15 -5.87 -4.82
CA GLN A 93 14.26 -4.71 -4.77
C GLN A 93 13.02 -4.94 -5.65
N ARG A 94 13.20 -5.50 -6.85
CA ARG A 94 12.08 -5.81 -7.75
C ARG A 94 11.17 -6.89 -7.17
N VAL A 95 11.75 -7.94 -6.56
CA VAL A 95 10.96 -8.97 -5.85
C VAL A 95 10.14 -8.34 -4.72
N LEU A 96 10.73 -7.45 -3.92
CA LEU A 96 10.00 -6.74 -2.86
C LEU A 96 8.91 -5.83 -3.42
N ALA A 97 9.14 -5.15 -4.55
CA ALA A 97 8.11 -4.39 -5.22
C ALA A 97 6.94 -5.28 -5.65
N TYR A 98 7.19 -6.46 -6.23
CA TYR A 98 6.13 -7.41 -6.54
C TYR A 98 5.37 -7.90 -5.30
N ARG A 99 6.09 -8.18 -4.20
CA ARG A 99 5.46 -8.56 -2.92
C ARG A 99 4.57 -7.44 -2.37
N PHE A 100 4.99 -6.19 -2.49
CA PHE A 100 4.14 -5.06 -2.15
C PHE A 100 2.90 -5.00 -3.05
N GLY A 101 3.04 -5.22 -4.35
CA GLY A 101 1.90 -5.32 -5.28
C GLY A 101 0.89 -6.40 -4.87
N THR A 102 1.38 -7.58 -4.47
CA THR A 102 0.51 -8.64 -3.92
C THR A 102 -0.18 -8.20 -2.64
N ASN A 103 0.55 -7.59 -1.69
CA ASN A 103 -0.05 -7.07 -0.46
C ASN A 103 -1.12 -6.01 -0.74
N LEU A 104 -0.87 -5.11 -1.69
CA LEU A 104 -1.79 -4.07 -2.10
C LEU A 104 -3.08 -4.65 -2.66
N VAL A 105 -2.99 -5.60 -3.59
CA VAL A 105 -4.17 -6.27 -4.17
C VAL A 105 -4.93 -7.04 -3.10
N MET A 106 -4.24 -7.79 -2.24
CA MET A 106 -4.88 -8.51 -1.15
C MET A 106 -5.59 -7.55 -0.19
N TYR A 107 -4.93 -6.51 0.27
CA TYR A 107 -5.52 -5.49 1.14
C TYR A 107 -6.76 -4.83 0.52
N ALA A 108 -6.70 -4.47 -0.77
CA ALA A 108 -7.81 -3.83 -1.46
C ALA A 108 -9.01 -4.78 -1.66
N LEU A 109 -8.77 -6.07 -1.82
CA LEU A 109 -9.82 -7.06 -2.11
C LEU A 109 -10.37 -7.78 -0.87
N THR A 110 -9.58 -7.88 0.21
CA THR A 110 -9.97 -8.65 1.41
C THR A 110 -10.09 -7.81 2.67
N GLY A 111 -9.85 -6.50 2.56
CA GLY A 111 -10.03 -5.58 3.66
C GLY A 111 -9.14 -5.86 4.85
N ASN A 112 -9.65 -5.57 6.03
CA ASN A 112 -8.98 -5.79 7.31
C ASN A 112 -9.18 -7.20 7.88
N TYR A 113 -9.39 -8.23 7.04
CA TYR A 113 -9.62 -9.59 7.55
C TYR A 113 -8.58 -10.09 8.59
N LYS A 114 -7.36 -9.52 8.58
CA LYS A 114 -6.30 -9.76 9.58
C LYS A 114 -6.31 -8.84 10.80
N GLY A 115 -6.74 -7.58 10.70
CA GLY A 115 -6.87 -6.72 11.89
C GLY A 115 -8.19 -6.96 12.65
N ASP A 116 -9.18 -7.55 12.00
CA ASP A 116 -10.39 -8.03 12.67
C ASP A 116 -10.07 -9.18 13.64
N GLN A 117 -9.05 -10.00 13.35
CA GLN A 117 -8.58 -11.06 14.26
C GLN A 117 -8.02 -10.52 15.59
N VAL A 118 -7.54 -9.27 15.64
CA VAL A 118 -7.08 -8.65 16.89
C VAL A 118 -8.25 -8.30 17.81
N HIS A 119 -9.45 -8.10 17.28
CA HIS A 119 -10.66 -7.78 18.05
C HIS A 119 -11.45 -9.01 18.49
N VAL A 120 -11.14 -10.20 17.97
CA VAL A 120 -11.81 -11.46 18.31
C VAL A 120 -11.79 -11.77 19.83
N PRO A 121 -10.67 -11.59 20.57
CA PRO A 121 -10.68 -11.82 22.01
C PRO A 121 -11.69 -10.93 22.76
N ALA A 122 -11.80 -9.65 22.38
CA ALA A 122 -12.72 -8.70 23.00
C ALA A 122 -14.20 -8.97 22.64
N ILE A 123 -14.47 -9.59 21.49
CA ILE A 123 -15.82 -10.06 21.10
C ILE A 123 -16.18 -11.33 21.89
N LEU A 124 -15.23 -12.25 22.07
CA LEU A 124 -15.44 -13.47 22.86
C LEU A 124 -15.68 -13.18 24.34
N GLU A 125 -14.98 -12.19 24.93
CA GLU A 125 -15.23 -11.72 26.31
C GLU A 125 -16.64 -11.14 26.52
N ARG A 126 -17.24 -10.56 25.47
CA ARG A 126 -18.61 -9.99 25.52
C ARG A 126 -19.72 -11.00 25.31
N LEU A 127 -19.43 -12.14 24.69
CA LEU A 127 -20.38 -13.23 24.45
C LEU A 127 -20.31 -14.32 25.53
N GLY A 128 -19.23 -14.35 26.31
CA GLY A 128 -19.05 -15.25 27.46
C GLY A 128 -19.64 -14.75 28.78
N ASN A 129 -20.27 -13.57 28.79
CA ASN A 129 -21.01 -12.99 29.92
C ASN A 129 -22.49 -12.82 29.58
#